data_AF-A0A847IGW7-F1
#
_entry.id   AF-A0A847IGW7-F1
#
_cell.length_a   1.000
_cell.length_b   1.000
_cell.length_c   1.000
_cell.angle_alpha   90.00
_cell.angle_beta   90.00
_cell.angle_gamma   90.00
#
_symmetry.space_group_name_H-M   'P 1'
#
loop_
_entity.id
_entity.type
_entity.pdbx_description
1 polymer ?
#
loop_
_entity_poly.entity_id
_entity_poly.type
_entity_poly.pdbx_seq_one_letter_code
_entity_poly.pdbx_strand_id
1 'polypeptide(L)' 'MSDSSRDPLGPLAGFAGLWRGKGAGHYATIDSFTYDEELELTPSGKPFLFYRSKTQAP' A
#
# COMPACT_ATOMS: atom_id res chain seq x y z
N MET A 1 -30.07 -20.93 0.90
CA MET A 1 -28.84 -20.66 0.15
C MET A 1 -28.27 -19.38 0.70
N SER A 2 -27.24 -19.47 1.56
CA SER A 2 -26.60 -18.27 2.10
C SER A 2 -25.82 -17.62 0.96
N ASP A 3 -26.20 -16.40 0.58
CA ASP A 3 -25.40 -15.54 -0.28
C ASP A 3 -24.08 -15.33 0.45
N SER A 4 -23.02 -16.02 0.01
CA SER A 4 -21.67 -15.76 0.48
C SER A 4 -21.37 -14.31 0.16
N SER A 5 -21.43 -13.48 1.21
CA SER A 5 -21.20 -12.03 1.19
C SER A 5 -20.13 -11.67 0.19
N ARG A 6 -20.47 -10.80 -0.78
CA ARG A 6 -19.48 -10.15 -1.63
C ARG A 6 -18.31 -9.69 -0.78
N ASP A 7 -17.08 -9.96 -1.24
CA ASP A 7 -15.89 -9.43 -0.62
C ASP A 7 -16.08 -7.91 -0.42
N PRO A 8 -16.07 -7.40 0.82
CA PRO A 8 -16.30 -6.00 1.09
C PRO A 8 -15.26 -5.08 0.42
N LEU A 9 -14.09 -5.63 0.01
CA LEU A 9 -13.06 -4.89 -0.70
C LEU A 9 -13.31 -4.81 -2.22
N GLY A 10 -14.06 -5.74 -2.80
CA GLY A 10 -14.35 -5.76 -4.24
C GLY A 10 -13.08 -5.58 -5.10
N PRO A 11 -13.02 -4.57 -5.99
CA PRO A 11 -11.83 -4.32 -6.83
C PRO A 11 -10.53 -4.05 -6.06
N LEU A 12 -10.60 -3.68 -4.78
CA LEU A 12 -9.42 -3.39 -3.97
C LEU A 12 -8.74 -4.65 -3.42
N ALA A 13 -9.39 -5.82 -3.50
CA ALA A 13 -8.88 -7.07 -2.93
C ALA A 13 -7.47 -7.43 -3.43
N GLY A 14 -7.16 -7.12 -4.71
CA GLY A 14 -5.85 -7.39 -5.31
C GLY A 14 -4.71 -6.53 -4.78
N PHE A 15 -4.99 -5.44 -4.05
CA PHE A 15 -3.97 -4.60 -3.44
C PHE A 15 -3.57 -5.04 -2.03
N ALA A 16 -4.36 -5.92 -1.39
CA ALA A 16 -4.06 -6.41 -0.05
C ALA A 16 -2.74 -7.18 -0.03
N GLY A 17 -1.85 -6.82 0.89
CA GLY A 17 -0.55 -7.47 1.03
C GLY A 17 0.57 -6.52 1.42
N LEU A 18 1.79 -7.06 1.34
CA LEU A 18 3.02 -6.37 1.66
C LEU A 18 3.83 -6.16 0.38
N TRP A 19 4.09 -4.90 0.08
CA TRP A 19 4.77 -4.44 -1.13
C TRP A 19 6.14 -3.89 -0.73
N ARG A 20 7.17 -4.22 -1.50
CA ARG A 20 8.53 -3.69 -1.30
C ARG A 20 9.07 -3.20 -2.62
N GLY A 21 9.75 -2.07 -2.58
CA GLY A 21 10.30 -1.46 -3.77
C GLY A 21 11.30 -0.36 -3.46
N LYS A 22 11.72 0.33 -4.52
CA LYS A 22 12.59 1.49 -4.47
C LYS A 22 11.86 2.69 -5.04
N GLY A 23 12.07 3.86 -4.45
CA GLY A 23 11.54 5.14 -4.92
C GLY A 23 12.65 6.15 -5.20
N ALA A 24 12.28 7.20 -5.92
CA ALA A 24 13.13 8.36 -6.20
C ALA A 24 12.36 9.65 -5.88
N GLY A 25 12.96 10.51 -5.05
CA GLY A 25 12.44 11.81 -4.69
C GLY A 25 13.15 12.91 -5.47
N HIS A 26 12.40 13.86 -6.01
CA HIS A 26 12.92 15.03 -6.69
C HIS A 26 12.00 16.23 -6.47
N TYR A 27 12.57 17.39 -6.16
CA TYR A 27 11.85 18.65 -6.10
C TYR A 27 12.81 19.81 -6.35
N ALA A 28 12.33 20.94 -6.89
CA ALA A 28 13.17 22.01 -7.42
C ALA A 28 14.16 22.63 -6.42
N THR A 29 13.90 22.52 -5.12
CA THR A 29 14.68 23.14 -4.04
C THR A 29 15.45 22.15 -3.17
N ILE A 30 15.45 20.85 -3.51
CA ILE A 30 16.20 19.81 -2.79
C ILE A 30 16.97 18.95 -3.78
N ASP A 31 18.07 18.36 -3.33
CA ASP A 31 18.79 17.38 -4.13
C ASP A 31 17.92 16.13 -4.34
N SER A 32 18.02 15.55 -5.54
CA SER A 32 17.37 14.27 -5.83
C SER A 32 17.94 13.17 -4.92
N PHE A 33 17.08 12.28 -4.44
CA PHE A 33 17.46 11.15 -3.60
C PHE A 33 16.70 9.88 -3.96
N THR A 34 17.19 8.73 -3.51
CA THR A 34 16.52 7.43 -3.62
C THR A 34 16.21 6.88 -2.24
N TYR A 35 15.19 6.04 -2.12
CA TYR A 35 14.81 5.40 -0.87
C TYR A 35 14.27 3.99 -1.11
N ASP A 36 14.43 3.12 -0.11
CA ASP A 36 13.72 1.85 -0.06
C ASP A 36 12.37 2.07 0.61
N GLU A 37 11.32 1.44 0.10
CA GLU A 37 9.94 1.57 0.61
C GLU A 37 9.32 0.20 0.89
N GLU A 38 8.71 0.09 2.07
CA GLU A 38 7.81 -1.00 2.43
C GLU A 38 6.40 -0.42 2.65
N LEU A 39 5.43 -0.98 1.94
CA LEU A 39 4.02 -0.59 2.00
C LEU A 39 3.15 -1.80 2.38
N GLU A 40 2.34 -1.65 3.42
CA GLU A 40 1.38 -2.66 3.86
C GLU A 40 -0.06 -2.16 3.65
N LEU A 41 -0.86 -2.97 2.96
CA LEU A 41 -2.29 -2.79 2.76
C LEU A 41 -3.04 -3.95 3.41
N THR A 42 -3.64 -3.72 4.59
CA THR A 42 -4.23 -4.79 5.41
C THR A 42 -5.77 -4.76 5.35
N PRO A 43 -6.44 -5.88 5.03
CA PRO A 43 -7.89 -6.01 5.14
C PRO A 43 -8.40 -5.79 6.56
N SER A 44 -9.49 -5.03 6.69
CA SER A 44 -10.14 -4.73 7.97
C SER A 44 -11.40 -5.57 8.24
N GLY A 45 -11.86 -6.34 7.24
CA GLY A 45 -13.20 -6.95 7.23
C GLY A 45 -14.34 -5.98 6.91
N LYS A 46 -14.01 -4.71 6.63
CA LYS A 46 -14.91 -3.62 6.22
C LYS A 46 -14.50 -3.12 4.82
N PRO A 47 -15.28 -2.26 4.14
CA PRO A 47 -14.97 -1.81 2.78
C PRO A 47 -13.84 -0.76 2.72
N PHE A 48 -12.70 -1.05 3.36
CA PHE A 48 -11.47 -0.26 3.31
C PHE A 48 -10.25 -1.10 3.72
N LEU A 49 -9.07 -0.66 3.28
CA LEU A 49 -7.76 -1.20 3.67
C LEU A 49 -7.09 -0.25 4.68
N PHE A 50 -6.41 -0.81 5.68
CA PHE A 50 -5.43 -0.03 6.45
C PHE A 50 -4.19 0.19 5.59
N TYR A 51 -3.63 1.40 5.64
CA TYR A 51 -2.43 1.79 4.91
C TYR A 51 -1.29 2.09 5.88
N ARG A 52 -0.13 1.47 5.66
CA ARG A 52 1.11 1.81 6.36
C ARG A 52 2.28 1.81 5.39
N SER A 53 2.93 2.96 5.20
CA SER A 53 4.18 3.06 4.45
C SER A 53 5.33 3.44 5.39
N LYS A 54 6.50 2.86 5.14
CA LYS A 54 7.76 3.22 5.76
C LYS A 54 8.81 3.37 4.68
N THR A 55 9.58 4.44 4.74
CA THR A 55 10.74 4.67 3.88
C THR A 55 12.01 4.69 4.72
N GLN A 56 13.12 4.28 4.11
CA GLN A 56 14.44 4.39 4.69
C GLN A 56 15.45 4.74 3.60
N ALA A 57 16.57 5.36 4.00
CA ALA A 57 17.71 5.48 3.10
C ALA A 57 18.17 4.08 2.66
N PRO A 58 18.62 3.88 1.40
CA PRO A 58 19.14 2.60 0.92
C PRO A 58 20.35 2.11 1.72
#